data_AF-A0A9D5V5S0-F1
#
_entry.id   AF-A0A9D5V5S0-F1
#
_cell.length_a   1.000
_cell.length_b   1.000
_cell.length_c   1.000
_cell.angle_alpha   90.00
_cell.angle_beta   90.00
_cell.angle_gamma   90.00
#
_symmetry.space_group_name_H-M   'P 1'
#
loop_
_entity.id
_entity.type
_entity.pdbx_description
1 polymer ?
#
loop_
_entity_poly.entity_id
_entity_poly.type
_entity_poly.pdbx_seq_one_letter_code
_entity_poly.pdbx_strand_id
1 'polypeptide(L)'
;MANLSRQLEEWVGASLIGEDQARRILAFEASRPGGNRLLYSFVALGASIVALGVISLIATNWHLIPDSVKLGCDFLLLSLFAGAIWQRRGDSSPLAREFLLILFAFGVLASIGLIAQIYHAGGRWDQALLFWAGIILPAVTFSRKRFLPFVWTLAVLAAGSNTLIMVPALDFLFAIDERWLWMLYILPLISATVALLLRRLRGSELFVEAFRGWAWSLAMGMVIVADGLRMLDSSGREVIRHDHPVPFFIFGALFLVGILLRTDLEASLRYLLAILVSLYLLHIPLAFLGGIHHWASALFVLAIFALAALSLVWHHRPGLANLLVTLLGVRFLLLFLTAFGGLMETGLGLVLCGSLILASLWGWLRIRRRLFRWLEGLAS
;
A
#
# COMPACT_ATOMS: atom_id res chain seq x y z
N MET A 1 -4.70 -29.01 15.10
CA MET A 1 -5.45 -30.27 15.16
C MET A 1 -5.95 -30.58 16.58
N ALA A 2 -5.11 -30.53 17.63
CA ALA A 2 -5.52 -30.83 19.02
C ALA A 2 -6.70 -30.01 19.60
N ASN A 3 -6.97 -28.81 19.10
CA ASN A 3 -8.10 -27.99 19.57
C ASN A 3 -9.45 -28.40 18.94
N LEU A 4 -9.43 -28.94 17.72
CA LEU A 4 -10.65 -29.35 17.00
C LEU A 4 -11.22 -30.66 17.54
N SER A 5 -10.34 -31.61 17.89
CA SER A 5 -10.74 -32.88 18.51
C SER A 5 -11.46 -32.66 19.84
N ARG A 6 -10.94 -31.75 20.69
CA ARG A 6 -11.58 -31.40 21.96
C ARG A 6 -12.94 -30.71 21.78
N GLN A 7 -13.06 -29.80 20.81
CA GLN A 7 -14.33 -29.13 20.50
C GLN A 7 -15.38 -30.11 19.96
N LEU A 8 -14.97 -31.09 19.16
CA LEU A 8 -15.87 -32.13 18.68
C LEU A 8 -16.36 -33.05 19.81
N GLU A 9 -15.50 -33.39 20.78
CA GLU A 9 -15.90 -34.11 21.99
C GLU A 9 -16.91 -33.31 22.83
N GLU A 10 -16.69 -32.01 23.01
CA GLU A 10 -17.63 -31.12 23.71
C GLU A 10 -18.98 -31.04 22.98
N TRP A 11 -19.00 -30.98 21.64
CA TRP A 11 -20.24 -30.91 20.86
C TRP A 11 -21.00 -32.24 20.78
N VAL A 12 -20.27 -33.36 20.77
CA VAL A 12 -20.86 -34.70 20.93
C VAL A 12 -21.45 -34.85 22.33
N GLY A 13 -20.71 -34.44 23.37
CA GLY A 13 -21.18 -34.44 24.76
C GLY A 13 -22.41 -33.56 24.99
N ALA A 14 -22.52 -32.45 24.26
CA ALA A 14 -23.69 -31.57 24.28
C ALA A 14 -24.86 -32.04 23.38
N SER A 15 -24.76 -33.22 22.74
CA SER A 15 -25.75 -33.77 21.81
C SER A 15 -26.08 -32.85 20.61
N LEU A 16 -25.17 -31.94 20.25
CA LEU A 16 -25.32 -31.03 19.12
C LEU A 16 -25.04 -31.73 17.79
N ILE A 17 -24.18 -32.76 17.82
CA ILE A 17 -23.80 -33.58 16.67
C ILE A 17 -23.63 -35.04 17.10
N GLY A 18 -23.85 -35.97 16.18
CA GLY A 18 -23.55 -37.40 16.40
C GLY A 18 -22.07 -37.73 16.21
N GLU A 19 -21.59 -38.83 16.82
CA GLU A 19 -20.20 -39.31 16.67
C GLU A 19 -19.79 -39.53 15.22
N ASP A 20 -20.70 -40.04 14.38
CA ASP A 20 -20.45 -40.23 12.96
C ASP A 20 -20.27 -38.92 12.20
N GLN A 21 -20.94 -37.86 12.65
CA GLN A 21 -20.83 -36.53 12.08
C GLN A 21 -19.52 -35.88 12.52
N ALA A 22 -19.11 -36.08 13.77
CA ALA A 22 -17.80 -35.65 14.26
C ALA A 22 -16.64 -36.32 13.50
N ARG A 23 -16.74 -37.64 13.23
CA ARG A 23 -15.76 -38.37 12.41
C ARG A 23 -15.67 -37.82 10.98
N ARG A 24 -16.80 -37.51 10.35
CA ARG A 24 -16.84 -36.91 9.00
C ARG A 24 -16.25 -35.51 8.96
N ILE A 25 -16.50 -34.69 9.97
CA ILE A 25 -15.91 -33.33 10.09
C ILE A 25 -14.40 -33.43 10.28
N LEU A 26 -13.90 -34.34 11.12
CA LEU A 26 -12.47 -34.59 11.29
C LEU A 26 -11.80 -35.04 9.98
N ALA A 27 -12.42 -35.97 9.25
CA ALA A 27 -11.91 -36.42 7.96
C ALA A 27 -11.92 -35.29 6.92
N PHE A 28 -12.96 -34.46 6.90
CA PHE A 28 -13.07 -33.28 6.03
C PHE A 28 -11.99 -32.23 6.34
N GLU A 29 -11.79 -31.89 7.61
CA GLU A 29 -10.79 -30.88 8.01
C GLU A 29 -9.34 -31.40 7.88
N ALA A 30 -9.13 -32.71 8.01
CA ALA A 30 -7.85 -33.37 7.71
C ALA A 30 -7.56 -33.43 6.20
N SER A 31 -8.61 -33.53 5.37
CA SER A 31 -8.49 -33.47 3.91
C SER A 31 -8.28 -32.05 3.37
N ARG A 32 -8.61 -31.02 4.15
CA ARG A 32 -8.19 -29.66 3.83
C ARG A 32 -6.69 -29.55 4.00
N PRO A 33 -5.96 -28.96 3.04
CA PRO A 33 -4.61 -28.49 3.28
C PRO A 33 -4.70 -27.32 4.27
N GLY A 34 -4.82 -27.66 5.56
CA GLY A 34 -4.59 -26.77 6.70
C GLY A 34 -3.11 -26.45 6.74
N GLY A 35 -2.65 -25.75 5.70
CA GLY A 35 -1.27 -25.37 5.54
C GLY A 35 -0.86 -24.58 6.75
N ASN A 36 0.04 -25.15 7.55
CA ASN A 36 0.56 -24.56 8.75
C ASN A 36 1.21 -23.22 8.35
N ARG A 37 0.45 -22.11 8.41
CA ARG A 37 0.87 -20.81 7.85
C ARG A 37 2.20 -20.37 8.46
N LEU A 38 2.43 -20.76 9.71
CA LEU A 38 3.70 -20.60 10.41
C LEU A 38 4.85 -21.38 9.75
N LEU A 39 4.64 -22.65 9.38
CA LEU A 39 5.62 -23.45 8.63
C LEU A 39 5.91 -22.83 7.28
N TYR A 40 4.88 -22.40 6.53
CA TYR A 40 5.08 -21.69 5.26
C TYR A 40 5.83 -20.37 5.45
N SER A 41 5.58 -19.63 6.53
CA SER A 41 6.36 -18.44 6.88
C SER A 41 7.81 -18.77 7.20
N PHE A 42 8.09 -19.84 7.94
CA PHE A 42 9.47 -20.28 8.23
C PHE A 42 10.20 -20.80 6.98
N VAL A 43 9.52 -21.55 6.12
CA VAL A 43 10.08 -22.02 4.84
C VAL A 43 10.36 -20.83 3.92
N ALA A 44 9.44 -19.87 3.80
CA ALA A 44 9.65 -18.66 3.01
C ALA A 44 10.79 -17.79 3.57
N LEU A 45 10.87 -17.64 4.89
CA LEU A 45 11.97 -16.95 5.56
C LEU A 45 13.31 -17.65 5.29
N GLY A 46 13.39 -18.96 5.49
CA GLY A 46 14.58 -19.75 5.23
C GLY A 46 15.03 -19.67 3.77
N ALA A 47 14.10 -19.82 2.82
CA ALA A 47 14.37 -19.65 1.40
C ALA A 47 14.87 -18.24 1.07
N SER A 48 14.32 -17.21 1.71
CA SER A 48 14.75 -15.82 1.51
C SER A 48 16.17 -15.58 2.04
N ILE A 49 16.53 -16.15 3.20
CA ILE A 49 17.88 -16.07 3.77
C ILE A 49 18.88 -16.78 2.86
N VAL A 50 18.55 -17.98 2.36
CA VAL A 50 19.40 -18.70 1.41
C VAL A 50 19.58 -17.89 0.13
N ALA A 51 18.50 -17.35 -0.44
CA ALA A 51 18.58 -16.50 -1.62
C ALA A 51 19.46 -15.26 -1.38
N LEU A 52 19.31 -14.58 -0.24
CA LEU A 52 20.16 -13.46 0.16
C LEU A 52 21.63 -13.87 0.31
N GLY A 53 21.90 -15.03 0.90
CA GLY A 53 23.26 -15.57 1.01
C GLY A 53 23.91 -15.83 -0.35
N VAL A 54 23.15 -16.42 -1.29
CA VAL A 54 23.62 -16.63 -2.68
C VAL A 54 23.88 -15.29 -3.37
N ILE A 55 22.96 -14.33 -3.27
CA ILE A 55 23.14 -12.98 -3.84
C ILE A 55 24.38 -12.31 -3.23
N SER A 56 24.60 -12.43 -1.91
CA SER A 56 25.76 -11.86 -1.22
C SER A 56 27.08 -12.51 -1.66
N LEU A 57 27.11 -13.84 -1.85
CA LEU A 57 28.28 -14.55 -2.36
C LEU A 57 28.63 -14.08 -3.79
N ILE A 58 27.61 -13.96 -4.65
CA ILE A 58 27.77 -13.43 -6.01
C ILE A 58 28.26 -11.98 -5.96
N ALA A 59 27.68 -11.14 -5.12
CA ALA A 59 28.04 -9.73 -4.96
C ALA A 59 29.50 -9.56 -4.50
N THR A 60 29.98 -10.43 -3.61
CA THR A 60 31.37 -10.41 -3.14
C THR A 60 32.37 -10.73 -4.26
N ASN A 61 31.99 -11.65 -5.16
CA ASN A 61 32.81 -12.07 -6.31
C ASN A 61 32.48 -11.27 -7.59
N TRP A 62 31.66 -10.22 -7.50
CA TRP A 62 31.07 -9.53 -8.65
C TRP A 62 32.12 -8.96 -9.62
N HIS A 63 33.24 -8.50 -9.08
CA HIS A 63 34.36 -7.93 -9.83
C HIS A 63 35.13 -8.98 -10.65
N LEU A 64 35.06 -10.27 -10.26
CA LEU A 64 35.74 -11.38 -10.95
C LEU A 64 34.94 -11.89 -12.14
N ILE A 65 33.63 -11.61 -12.19
CA ILE A 65 32.74 -12.10 -13.24
C ILE A 65 32.85 -11.15 -14.45
N PRO A 66 33.23 -11.65 -15.65
CA PRO A 66 33.25 -10.82 -16.85
C PRO A 66 31.87 -10.28 -17.22
N ASP A 67 31.81 -9.08 -17.78
CA ASP A 67 30.53 -8.41 -18.08
C ASP A 67 29.69 -9.16 -19.13
N SER A 68 30.33 -9.81 -20.10
CA SER A 68 29.65 -10.69 -21.06
C SER A 68 28.96 -11.88 -20.40
N VAL A 69 29.55 -12.44 -19.33
CA VAL A 69 28.96 -13.54 -18.55
C VAL A 69 27.78 -13.03 -17.73
N LYS A 70 27.90 -11.85 -17.12
CA LYS A 70 26.78 -11.21 -16.38
C LYS A 70 25.57 -11.03 -17.29
N LEU A 71 25.76 -10.41 -18.46
CA LEU A 71 24.70 -10.17 -19.44
C LEU A 71 24.18 -11.49 -20.05
N GLY A 72 25.06 -12.42 -20.37
CA GLY A 72 24.68 -13.73 -20.89
C GLY A 72 23.78 -14.50 -19.93
N CYS A 73 24.14 -14.55 -18.65
CA CYS A 73 23.32 -15.16 -17.60
C CYS A 73 21.99 -14.44 -17.40
N ASP A 74 21.99 -13.10 -17.43
CA ASP A 74 20.77 -12.28 -17.29
C ASP A 74 19.76 -12.57 -18.42
N PHE A 75 20.19 -12.48 -19.69
CA PHE A 75 19.32 -12.76 -20.83
C PHE A 75 18.90 -14.24 -20.90
N LEU A 76 19.77 -15.17 -20.50
CA LEU A 76 19.41 -16.58 -20.38
C LEU A 76 18.30 -16.78 -19.35
N LEU A 77 18.43 -16.16 -18.17
CA LEU A 77 17.43 -16.26 -17.11
C LEU A 77 16.08 -15.66 -17.54
N LEU A 78 16.09 -14.48 -18.17
CA LEU A 78 14.89 -13.87 -18.73
C LEU A 78 14.24 -14.75 -19.80
N SER A 79 15.03 -15.39 -20.66
CA SER A 79 14.54 -16.32 -21.69
C SER A 79 13.92 -17.57 -21.07
N LEU A 80 14.53 -18.10 -19.99
CA LEU A 80 13.98 -19.22 -19.23
C LEU A 80 12.65 -18.86 -18.57
N PHE A 81 12.53 -17.68 -17.97
CA PHE A 81 11.25 -17.21 -17.42
C PHE A 81 10.19 -17.06 -18.51
N ALA A 82 10.53 -16.41 -19.64
CA ALA A 82 9.61 -16.27 -20.76
C ALA A 82 9.14 -17.63 -21.32
N GLY A 83 10.07 -18.58 -21.48
CA GLY A 83 9.78 -19.95 -21.90
C GLY A 83 8.87 -20.69 -20.90
N ALA A 84 9.14 -20.57 -19.61
CA ALA A 84 8.32 -21.18 -18.55
C ALA A 84 6.91 -20.58 -18.49
N ILE A 85 6.78 -19.27 -18.71
CA ILE A 85 5.47 -18.59 -18.83
C ILE A 85 4.71 -19.13 -20.05
N TRP A 86 5.39 -19.32 -21.19
CA TRP A 86 4.79 -19.86 -22.41
C TRP A 86 4.28 -21.30 -22.22
N GLN A 87 5.10 -22.18 -21.63
CA GLN A 87 4.72 -23.58 -21.37
C GLN A 87 3.49 -23.68 -20.45
N ARG A 88 3.32 -22.74 -19.53
CA ARG A 88 2.20 -22.72 -18.56
C ARG A 88 0.98 -21.93 -19.02
N ARG A 89 0.83 -21.68 -20.33
CA ARG A 89 -0.32 -20.90 -20.86
C ARG A 89 -1.68 -21.57 -20.62
N GLY A 90 -1.74 -22.90 -20.71
CA GLY A 90 -2.96 -23.71 -20.53
C GLY A 90 -3.11 -24.35 -19.14
N ASP A 91 -2.17 -24.09 -18.23
CA ASP A 91 -2.09 -24.76 -16.94
C ASP A 91 -3.22 -24.29 -16.00
N SER A 92 -3.81 -25.21 -15.24
CA SER A 92 -4.93 -24.90 -14.32
C SER A 92 -4.48 -24.13 -13.08
N SER A 93 -3.17 -24.07 -12.81
CA SER A 93 -2.58 -23.35 -11.67
C SER A 93 -2.18 -21.92 -12.05
N PRO A 94 -3.03 -20.91 -11.78
CA PRO A 94 -2.69 -19.53 -12.11
C PRO A 94 -1.50 -19.01 -11.30
N LEU A 95 -1.26 -19.50 -10.08
CA LEU A 95 -0.28 -18.90 -9.17
C LEU A 95 1.18 -19.04 -9.64
N ALA A 96 1.57 -20.18 -10.21
CA ALA A 96 2.94 -20.39 -10.67
C ALA A 96 3.28 -19.49 -11.86
N ARG A 97 2.34 -19.34 -12.82
CA ARG A 97 2.50 -18.45 -13.96
C ARG A 97 2.60 -16.98 -13.53
N GLU A 98 1.80 -16.57 -12.54
CA GLU A 98 1.84 -15.22 -11.98
C GLU A 98 3.18 -14.92 -11.31
N PHE A 99 3.68 -15.88 -10.54
CA PHE A 99 5.00 -15.76 -9.93
C PHE A 99 6.10 -15.62 -10.98
N LEU A 100 6.05 -16.40 -12.06
CA LEU A 100 6.99 -16.27 -13.18
C LEU A 100 6.87 -14.93 -13.91
N LEU A 101 5.65 -14.41 -14.13
CA LEU A 101 5.43 -13.08 -14.71
C LEU A 101 6.03 -11.98 -13.83
N ILE A 102 5.90 -12.10 -12.51
CA ILE A 102 6.51 -11.19 -11.55
C ILE A 102 8.04 -11.26 -11.62
N LEU A 103 8.62 -12.47 -11.60
CA LEU A 103 10.07 -12.66 -11.73
C LEU A 103 10.60 -12.10 -13.05
N PHE A 104 9.88 -12.34 -14.16
CA PHE A 104 10.24 -11.77 -15.46
C PHE A 104 10.19 -10.24 -15.43
N ALA A 105 9.11 -9.65 -14.92
CA ALA A 105 8.97 -8.20 -14.87
C ALA A 105 10.07 -7.54 -14.03
N PHE A 106 10.33 -8.02 -12.82
CA PHE A 106 11.42 -7.50 -11.98
C PHE A 106 12.81 -7.85 -12.53
N GLY A 107 12.95 -8.99 -13.21
CA GLY A 107 14.17 -9.35 -13.94
C GLY A 107 14.50 -8.34 -15.04
N VAL A 108 13.52 -7.87 -15.81
CA VAL A 108 13.73 -6.82 -16.81
C VAL A 108 14.19 -5.51 -16.15
N LEU A 109 13.64 -5.17 -14.97
CA LEU A 109 14.10 -3.98 -14.23
C LEU A 109 15.55 -4.15 -13.74
N ALA A 110 15.90 -5.33 -13.24
CA ALA A 110 17.26 -5.65 -12.84
C ALA A 110 18.24 -5.63 -14.02
N SER A 111 17.81 -6.12 -15.19
CA SER A 111 18.57 -6.07 -16.45
C SER A 111 18.89 -4.64 -16.87
N ILE A 112 17.90 -3.72 -16.80
CA ILE A 112 18.13 -2.29 -17.06
C ILE A 112 19.21 -1.74 -16.12
N GLY A 113 19.15 -2.06 -14.82
CA GLY A 113 20.14 -1.65 -13.83
C GLY A 113 21.54 -2.25 -14.09
N LEU A 114 21.60 -3.54 -14.46
CA LEU A 114 22.84 -4.25 -14.78
C LEU A 114 23.54 -3.67 -16.02
N ILE A 115 22.77 -3.43 -17.09
CA ILE A 115 23.27 -2.81 -18.32
C ILE A 115 23.77 -1.39 -18.01
N ALA A 116 23.00 -0.61 -17.24
CA ALA A 116 23.42 0.73 -16.85
C ALA A 116 24.72 0.71 -16.03
N GLN A 117 24.89 -0.26 -15.14
CA GLN A 117 26.10 -0.43 -14.35
C GLN A 117 27.32 -0.79 -15.22
N ILE A 118 27.19 -1.79 -16.10
CA ILE A 118 28.29 -2.31 -16.95
C ILE A 118 28.78 -1.24 -17.92
N TYR A 119 27.86 -0.54 -18.58
CA TYR A 119 28.22 0.48 -19.57
C TYR A 119 28.37 1.88 -18.97
N HIS A 120 28.31 1.99 -17.64
CA HIS A 120 28.32 3.26 -16.92
C HIS A 120 27.32 4.27 -17.50
N ALA A 121 26.17 3.76 -17.95
CA ALA A 121 25.13 4.60 -18.51
C ALA A 121 24.51 5.43 -17.38
N GLY A 122 24.69 6.75 -17.46
CA GLY A 122 23.93 7.68 -16.66
C GLY A 122 22.46 7.65 -17.06
N GLY A 123 21.59 8.02 -16.14
CA GLY A 123 20.16 8.10 -16.42
C GLY A 123 19.39 8.46 -15.16
N ARG A 124 18.28 9.16 -15.35
CA ARG A 124 17.37 9.42 -14.25
C ARG A 124 16.54 8.17 -13.96
N TRP A 125 16.28 7.91 -12.68
CA TRP A 125 15.53 6.73 -12.24
C TRP A 125 14.12 6.66 -12.85
N ASP A 126 13.49 7.81 -13.11
CA ASP A 126 12.15 7.90 -13.68
C ASP A 126 12.13 7.48 -15.15
N GLN A 127 13.15 7.85 -15.93
CA GLN A 127 13.29 7.40 -17.32
C GLN A 127 13.47 5.87 -17.38
N ALA A 128 14.29 5.30 -16.50
CA ALA A 128 14.50 3.85 -16.42
C ALA A 128 13.19 3.11 -16.05
N LEU A 129 12.41 3.62 -15.09
CA LEU A 129 11.13 3.03 -14.72
C LEU A 129 10.05 3.16 -15.80
N LEU A 130 10.01 4.29 -16.54
CA LEU A 130 9.09 4.44 -17.68
C LEU A 130 9.48 3.52 -18.84
N PHE A 131 10.78 3.37 -19.11
CA PHE A 131 11.30 2.43 -20.10
C PHE A 131 10.95 0.98 -19.73
N TRP A 132 11.19 0.61 -18.46
CA TRP A 132 10.75 -0.67 -17.90
C TRP A 132 9.26 -0.88 -18.08
N ALA A 133 8.43 0.09 -17.66
CA ALA A 133 6.98 0.02 -17.75
C ALA A 133 6.51 -0.17 -19.20
N GLY A 134 7.16 0.48 -20.17
CA GLY A 134 6.90 0.29 -21.60
C GLY A 134 7.22 -1.13 -22.07
N ILE A 135 8.40 -1.66 -21.73
CA ILE A 135 8.82 -3.01 -22.14
C ILE A 135 7.92 -4.09 -21.57
N ILE A 136 7.56 -4.00 -20.29
CA ILE A 136 6.83 -5.08 -19.63
C ILE A 136 5.31 -4.96 -19.77
N LEU A 137 4.78 -3.87 -20.36
CA LEU A 137 3.34 -3.68 -20.57
C LEU A 137 2.67 -4.89 -21.26
N PRO A 138 3.20 -5.48 -22.35
CA PRO A 138 2.64 -6.69 -22.95
C PRO A 138 2.64 -7.90 -22.00
N ALA A 139 3.63 -8.01 -21.11
CA ALA A 139 3.65 -9.10 -20.12
C ALA A 139 2.58 -8.90 -19.04
N VAL A 140 2.34 -7.66 -18.62
CA VAL A 140 1.34 -7.32 -17.58
C VAL A 140 -0.08 -7.62 -18.06
N THR A 141 -0.39 -7.45 -19.34
CA THR A 141 -1.72 -7.78 -19.89
C THR A 141 -2.02 -9.28 -19.85
N PHE A 142 -0.99 -10.14 -19.77
CA PHE A 142 -1.15 -11.58 -19.57
C PHE A 142 -1.37 -11.99 -18.11
N SER A 143 -1.28 -11.03 -17.17
CA SER A 143 -1.58 -11.24 -15.76
C SER A 143 -3.08 -11.48 -15.55
N ARG A 144 -3.41 -12.45 -14.71
CA ARG A 144 -4.75 -12.74 -14.19
C ARG A 144 -4.90 -12.32 -12.73
N LYS A 145 -3.82 -11.84 -12.09
CA LYS A 145 -3.85 -11.32 -10.71
C LYS A 145 -3.58 -9.83 -10.67
N ARG A 146 -4.04 -9.21 -9.59
CA ARG A 146 -4.00 -7.76 -9.38
C ARG A 146 -2.61 -7.22 -9.08
N PHE A 147 -1.74 -8.04 -8.50
CA PHE A 147 -0.45 -7.59 -7.96
C PHE A 147 0.43 -6.92 -9.02
N LEU A 148 0.67 -7.59 -10.15
CA LEU A 148 1.59 -7.10 -11.17
C LEU A 148 1.06 -5.81 -11.86
N PRO A 149 -0.21 -5.72 -12.31
CA PRO A 149 -0.81 -4.46 -12.77
C PRO A 149 -0.78 -3.34 -11.72
N PHE A 150 -0.96 -3.66 -10.44
CA PHE A 150 -0.90 -2.69 -9.35
C PHE A 150 0.51 -2.11 -9.17
N VAL A 151 1.55 -2.95 -9.22
CA VAL A 151 2.96 -2.49 -9.18
C VAL A 151 3.32 -1.70 -10.45
N TRP A 152 2.87 -2.16 -11.62
CA TRP A 152 3.12 -1.46 -12.88
C TRP A 152 2.51 -0.04 -12.89
N THR A 153 1.23 0.07 -12.50
CA THR A 153 0.57 1.38 -12.41
C THR A 153 1.25 2.30 -11.40
N LEU A 154 1.75 1.78 -10.27
CA LEU A 154 2.54 2.56 -9.32
C LEU A 154 3.80 3.15 -9.99
N ALA A 155 4.56 2.32 -10.70
CA ALA A 155 5.77 2.76 -11.37
C ALA A 155 5.47 3.85 -12.41
N VAL A 156 4.41 3.67 -13.21
CA VAL A 156 3.98 4.67 -14.21
C VAL A 156 3.57 5.98 -13.55
N LEU A 157 2.78 5.93 -12.47
CA LEU A 157 2.33 7.13 -11.76
C LEU A 157 3.51 7.85 -11.10
N ALA A 158 4.39 7.12 -10.40
CA ALA A 158 5.54 7.68 -9.70
C ALA A 158 6.58 8.27 -10.67
N ALA A 159 7.00 7.50 -11.67
CA ALA A 159 7.99 7.96 -12.63
C ALA A 159 7.42 9.04 -13.56
N GLY A 160 6.17 8.87 -14.03
CA GLY A 160 5.50 9.85 -14.88
C GLY A 160 5.29 11.20 -14.19
N SER A 161 4.88 11.19 -12.92
CA SER A 161 4.75 12.44 -12.13
C SER A 161 6.09 13.13 -11.92
N ASN A 162 7.16 12.38 -11.62
CA ASN A 162 8.51 12.94 -11.50
C ASN A 162 9.00 13.55 -12.82
N THR A 163 8.74 12.89 -13.95
CA THR A 163 9.07 13.44 -15.27
C THR A 163 8.28 14.72 -15.54
N LEU A 164 6.97 14.73 -15.26
CA LEU A 164 6.11 15.91 -15.46
C LEU A 164 6.56 17.11 -14.64
N ILE A 165 6.92 16.92 -13.37
CA ILE A 165 7.42 18.00 -12.48
C ILE A 165 8.65 18.69 -13.07
N MET A 166 9.44 17.99 -13.88
CA MET A 166 10.66 18.54 -14.47
C MET A 166 10.45 19.19 -15.85
N VAL A 167 9.22 19.24 -16.36
CA VAL A 167 8.90 19.85 -17.65
C VAL A 167 8.90 21.39 -17.51
N PRO A 168 9.70 22.13 -18.29
CA PRO A 168 9.74 23.60 -18.21
C PRO A 168 8.40 24.27 -18.55
N ALA A 169 7.58 23.66 -19.40
CA ALA A 169 6.26 24.21 -19.74
C ALA A 169 5.32 24.37 -18.51
N LEU A 170 5.59 23.67 -17.41
CA LEU A 170 4.84 23.85 -16.16
C LEU A 170 5.23 25.12 -15.39
N ASP A 171 6.30 25.84 -15.77
CA ASP A 171 6.71 27.10 -15.14
C ASP A 171 5.62 28.18 -15.24
N PHE A 172 4.80 28.11 -16.30
CA PHE A 172 3.67 29.01 -16.48
C PHE A 172 2.50 28.73 -15.51
N LEU A 173 2.38 27.48 -15.03
CA LEU A 173 1.23 27.04 -14.23
C LEU A 173 1.56 26.94 -12.74
N PHE A 174 2.78 26.55 -12.40
CA PHE A 174 3.19 26.24 -11.03
C PHE A 174 4.60 26.74 -10.75
N ALA A 175 4.79 27.42 -9.61
CA ALA A 175 6.11 27.73 -9.09
C ALA A 175 6.92 26.44 -8.92
N ILE A 176 8.21 26.46 -9.29
CA ILE A 176 9.09 25.27 -9.33
C ILE A 176 9.06 24.51 -8.01
N ASP A 177 9.13 25.24 -6.89
CA ASP A 177 9.21 24.67 -5.53
C ASP A 177 7.89 23.99 -5.08
N GLU A 178 6.77 24.32 -5.73
CA GLU A 178 5.45 23.76 -5.40
C GLU A 178 5.01 22.61 -6.31
N ARG A 179 5.70 22.38 -7.44
CA ARG A 179 5.25 21.44 -8.48
C ARG A 179 4.96 20.03 -7.94
N TRP A 180 5.76 19.57 -6.99
CA TRP A 180 5.60 18.25 -6.39
C TRP A 180 4.32 18.13 -5.55
N LEU A 181 3.91 19.21 -4.88
CA LEU A 181 2.64 19.30 -4.14
C LEU A 181 1.47 19.30 -5.12
N TRP A 182 1.56 20.10 -6.17
CA TRP A 182 0.54 20.13 -7.22
C TRP A 182 0.37 18.77 -7.89
N MET A 183 1.45 18.04 -8.13
CA MET A 183 1.35 16.66 -8.62
C MET A 183 0.70 15.73 -7.60
N LEU A 184 1.02 15.84 -6.31
CA LEU A 184 0.35 15.06 -5.27
C LEU A 184 -1.17 15.30 -5.26
N TYR A 185 -1.60 16.53 -5.52
CA TYR A 185 -3.00 16.90 -5.65
C TYR A 185 -3.66 16.32 -6.91
N ILE A 186 -3.00 16.40 -8.06
CA ILE A 186 -3.60 16.04 -9.35
C ILE A 186 -3.55 14.53 -9.62
N LEU A 187 -2.57 13.80 -9.06
CA LEU A 187 -2.34 12.38 -9.34
C LEU A 187 -3.53 11.45 -9.02
N PRO A 188 -4.31 11.64 -7.93
CA PRO A 188 -5.54 10.90 -7.69
C PRO A 188 -6.58 11.10 -8.79
N LEU A 189 -6.71 12.34 -9.29
CA LEU A 189 -7.66 12.70 -10.35
C LEU A 189 -7.22 12.10 -11.69
N ILE A 190 -5.93 12.17 -12.03
CA ILE A 190 -5.37 11.48 -13.21
C ILE A 190 -5.67 9.99 -13.14
N SER A 191 -5.40 9.37 -11.99
CA SER A 191 -5.64 7.94 -11.78
C SER A 191 -7.12 7.58 -11.96
N ALA A 192 -8.03 8.37 -11.41
CA ALA A 192 -9.47 8.18 -11.57
C ALA A 192 -9.93 8.35 -13.02
N THR A 193 -9.46 9.39 -13.71
CA THR A 193 -9.77 9.66 -15.12
C THR A 193 -9.28 8.54 -16.02
N VAL A 194 -8.04 8.08 -15.83
CA VAL A 194 -7.49 6.95 -16.59
C VAL A 194 -8.30 5.68 -16.31
N ALA A 195 -8.71 5.42 -15.07
CA ALA A 195 -9.59 4.29 -14.77
C ALA A 195 -10.93 4.39 -15.53
N LEU A 196 -11.54 5.57 -15.61
CA LEU A 196 -12.79 5.78 -16.37
C LEU A 196 -12.63 5.57 -17.87
N LEU A 197 -11.51 6.05 -18.44
CA LEU A 197 -11.20 5.84 -19.86
C LEU A 197 -10.95 4.36 -20.16
N LEU A 198 -10.16 3.68 -19.33
CA LEU A 198 -9.84 2.26 -19.50
C LEU A 198 -11.08 1.37 -19.39
N ARG A 199 -12.10 1.75 -18.60
CA ARG A 199 -13.38 1.01 -18.52
C ARG A 199 -14.09 0.85 -19.86
N ARG A 200 -13.79 1.70 -20.85
CA ARG A 200 -14.37 1.59 -22.20
C ARG A 200 -13.69 0.51 -23.05
N LEU A 201 -12.50 0.06 -22.64
CA LEU A 201 -11.73 -0.97 -23.34
C LEU A 201 -12.03 -2.35 -22.77
N ARG A 202 -12.29 -3.34 -23.62
CA ARG A 202 -12.45 -4.73 -23.19
C ARG A 202 -11.12 -5.31 -22.73
N GLY A 203 -11.12 -6.07 -21.62
CA GLY A 203 -9.92 -6.74 -21.10
C GLY A 203 -9.01 -5.88 -20.21
N SER A 204 -9.37 -4.64 -19.92
CA SER A 204 -8.58 -3.72 -19.07
C SER A 204 -8.94 -3.78 -17.58
N GLU A 205 -9.78 -4.73 -17.15
CA GLU A 205 -10.40 -4.74 -15.81
C GLU A 205 -9.38 -4.66 -14.68
N LEU A 206 -8.28 -5.41 -14.77
CA LEU A 206 -7.22 -5.38 -13.74
C LEU A 206 -6.50 -4.03 -13.68
N PHE A 207 -6.32 -3.35 -14.81
CA PHE A 207 -5.74 -2.01 -14.84
C PHE A 207 -6.73 -0.97 -14.29
N VAL A 208 -8.01 -1.07 -14.62
CA VAL A 208 -9.06 -0.24 -14.03
C VAL A 208 -9.08 -0.39 -12.51
N GLU A 209 -9.01 -1.62 -12.00
CA GLU A 209 -8.94 -1.88 -10.56
C GLU A 209 -7.69 -1.27 -9.93
N ALA A 210 -6.54 -1.37 -10.60
CA ALA A 210 -5.27 -0.82 -10.13
C ALA A 210 -5.28 0.71 -10.07
N PHE A 211 -5.66 1.38 -11.16
CA PHE A 211 -5.77 2.85 -11.20
C PHE A 211 -6.81 3.38 -10.21
N ARG A 212 -7.95 2.68 -10.06
CA ARG A 212 -8.94 3.03 -9.04
C ARG A 212 -8.38 2.86 -7.62
N GLY A 213 -7.61 1.80 -7.37
CA GLY A 213 -6.93 1.58 -6.10
C GLY A 213 -5.97 2.71 -5.76
N TRP A 214 -5.08 3.07 -6.69
CA TRP A 214 -4.16 4.18 -6.54
C TRP A 214 -4.86 5.53 -6.41
N ALA A 215 -5.95 5.77 -7.13
CA ALA A 215 -6.74 7.01 -6.97
C ALA A 215 -7.20 7.19 -5.51
N TRP A 216 -7.76 6.15 -4.89
CA TRP A 216 -8.19 6.21 -3.49
C TRP A 216 -7.00 6.33 -2.52
N SER A 217 -5.95 5.53 -2.71
CA SER A 217 -4.76 5.55 -1.86
C SER A 217 -4.04 6.90 -1.89
N LEU A 218 -3.90 7.50 -3.08
CA LEU A 218 -3.25 8.79 -3.27
C LEU A 218 -4.11 9.93 -2.75
N ALA A 219 -5.43 9.93 -3.00
CA ALA A 219 -6.33 10.97 -2.46
C ALA A 219 -6.28 11.00 -0.93
N MET A 220 -6.27 9.83 -0.32
CA MET A 220 -6.20 9.68 1.12
C MET A 220 -4.82 10.04 1.70
N GLY A 221 -3.74 9.62 1.02
CA GLY A 221 -2.37 9.96 1.41
C GLY A 221 -2.09 11.47 1.29
N MET A 222 -2.59 12.11 0.24
CA MET A 222 -2.49 13.54 0.00
C MET A 222 -3.09 14.36 1.14
N VAL A 223 -4.28 13.96 1.62
CA VAL A 223 -4.93 14.59 2.77
C VAL A 223 -4.01 14.61 4.01
N ILE A 224 -3.32 13.50 4.28
CA ILE A 224 -2.43 13.33 5.45
C ILE A 224 -1.11 14.09 5.27
N VAL A 225 -0.54 14.05 4.07
CA VAL A 225 0.72 14.73 3.74
C VAL A 225 0.54 16.24 3.77
N ALA A 226 -0.51 16.78 3.16
CA ALA A 226 -0.81 18.21 3.16
C ALA A 226 -1.00 18.77 4.58
N ASP A 227 -1.63 17.98 5.46
CA ASP A 227 -1.80 18.31 6.87
C ASP A 227 -0.47 18.16 7.66
N GLY A 228 0.38 17.19 7.32
CA GLY A 228 1.69 16.98 7.95
C GLY A 228 2.70 18.08 7.62
N LEU A 229 2.73 18.53 6.37
CA LEU A 229 3.63 19.58 5.91
C LEU A 229 3.32 20.94 6.53
N ARG A 230 2.04 21.26 6.72
CA ARG A 230 1.61 22.45 7.48
C ARG A 230 2.09 22.45 8.92
N MET A 231 2.13 21.29 9.57
CA MET A 231 2.64 21.19 10.94
C MET A 231 4.15 21.42 11.01
N LEU A 232 4.90 20.93 10.02
CA LEU A 232 6.34 21.18 9.92
C LEU A 232 6.62 22.68 9.75
N ASP A 233 5.85 23.38 8.91
CA ASP A 233 5.97 24.84 8.72
C ASP A 233 5.69 25.62 10.02
N SER A 234 4.67 25.21 10.79
CA SER A 234 4.33 25.81 12.09
C SER A 234 5.37 25.58 13.21
N SER A 235 6.36 24.70 13.00
CA SER A 235 7.44 24.42 13.95
C SER A 235 8.67 25.32 13.78
N GLY A 236 8.59 26.32 12.89
CA GLY A 236 9.70 27.25 12.61
C GLY A 236 10.76 26.68 11.67
N ARG A 237 10.53 25.48 11.12
CA ARG A 237 11.28 24.92 10.00
C ARG A 237 10.53 25.34 8.74
N GLU A 238 10.88 26.48 8.14
CA GLU A 238 10.34 26.93 6.84
C GLU A 238 10.72 25.90 5.78
N VAL A 239 9.93 24.83 5.66
CA VAL A 239 10.16 23.80 4.64
C VAL A 239 9.46 24.21 3.35
N ILE A 240 8.27 24.83 3.40
CA ILE A 240 7.57 25.44 2.25
C ILE A 240 6.56 26.48 2.75
N ARG A 241 6.66 27.74 2.30
CA ARG A 241 5.63 28.78 2.51
C ARG A 241 4.32 28.33 1.85
N HIS A 242 3.35 27.88 2.64
CA HIS A 242 2.08 27.36 2.13
C HIS A 242 1.06 28.48 1.86
N ASP A 243 1.20 29.18 0.73
CA ASP A 243 0.29 30.31 0.40
C ASP A 243 -1.06 29.86 -0.22
N HIS A 244 -1.23 28.58 -0.56
CA HIS A 244 -2.40 28.11 -1.31
C HIS A 244 -3.11 26.90 -0.67
N PRO A 245 -4.01 27.10 0.30
CA PRO A 245 -4.80 26.01 0.88
C PRO A 245 -5.94 25.52 -0.03
N VAL A 246 -6.14 26.17 -1.17
CA VAL A 246 -7.24 25.92 -2.12
C VAL A 246 -7.32 24.45 -2.58
N PRO A 247 -6.23 23.77 -2.98
CA PRO A 247 -6.32 22.38 -3.44
C PRO A 247 -6.81 21.44 -2.33
N PHE A 248 -6.36 21.66 -1.09
CA PHE A 248 -6.81 20.87 0.05
C PHE A 248 -8.33 20.93 0.22
N PHE A 249 -8.93 22.12 0.10
CA PHE A 249 -10.38 22.29 0.18
C PHE A 249 -11.12 21.68 -1.01
N ILE A 250 -10.58 21.82 -2.23
CA ILE A 250 -11.17 21.23 -3.44
C ILE A 250 -11.22 19.70 -3.33
N PHE A 251 -10.09 19.07 -3.01
CA PHE A 251 -10.03 17.60 -2.88
C PHE A 251 -10.81 17.10 -1.67
N GLY A 252 -10.81 17.85 -0.57
CA GLY A 252 -11.70 17.63 0.57
C GLY A 252 -13.17 17.59 0.19
N ALA A 253 -13.62 18.60 -0.58
CA ALA A 253 -14.99 18.68 -1.06
C ALA A 253 -15.33 17.54 -2.03
N LEU A 254 -14.43 17.19 -2.95
CA LEU A 254 -14.61 16.05 -3.85
C LEU A 254 -14.71 14.72 -3.08
N PHE A 255 -13.91 14.53 -2.04
CA PHE A 255 -13.98 13.34 -1.18
C PHE A 255 -15.31 13.28 -0.42
N LEU A 256 -15.77 14.43 0.11
CA LEU A 256 -17.07 14.56 0.76
C LEU A 256 -18.21 14.19 -0.20
N VAL A 257 -18.21 14.75 -1.41
CA VAL A 257 -19.18 14.41 -2.47
C VAL A 257 -19.10 12.91 -2.80
N GLY A 258 -17.91 12.36 -2.92
CA GLY A 258 -17.69 10.93 -3.15
C GLY A 258 -18.32 10.03 -2.07
N ILE A 259 -18.24 10.42 -0.80
CA ILE A 259 -18.92 9.73 0.31
C ILE A 259 -20.44 9.86 0.19
N LEU A 260 -20.94 11.07 -0.07
CA LEU A 260 -22.38 11.33 -0.19
C LEU A 260 -23.04 10.58 -1.36
N LEU A 261 -22.29 10.35 -2.44
CA LEU A 261 -22.73 9.58 -3.61
C LEU A 261 -22.67 8.05 -3.41
N ARG A 262 -22.07 7.55 -2.32
CA ARG A 262 -22.05 6.11 -2.02
C ARG A 262 -23.38 5.64 -1.48
N THR A 263 -24.22 5.10 -2.37
CA THR A 263 -25.49 4.45 -2.01
C THR A 263 -25.28 3.05 -1.43
N ASP A 264 -24.08 2.48 -1.55
CA ASP A 264 -23.74 1.20 -0.93
C ASP A 264 -23.56 1.29 0.59
N LEU A 265 -23.42 2.50 1.15
CA LEU A 265 -23.27 2.73 2.58
C LEU A 265 -24.63 2.99 3.23
N GLU A 266 -24.80 2.49 4.46
CA GLU A 266 -25.95 2.88 5.29
C GLU A 266 -25.98 4.40 5.49
N ALA A 267 -27.18 4.98 5.52
CA ALA A 267 -27.36 6.43 5.60
C ALA A 267 -26.67 7.03 6.83
N SER A 268 -26.78 6.37 7.99
CA SER A 268 -26.14 6.78 9.26
C SER A 268 -24.61 6.83 9.13
N LEU A 269 -23.98 5.78 8.61
CA LEU A 269 -22.54 5.73 8.35
C LEU A 269 -22.10 6.80 7.34
N ARG A 270 -22.88 6.99 6.27
CA ARG A 270 -22.58 7.97 5.22
C ARG A 270 -22.57 9.39 5.77
N TYR A 271 -23.58 9.77 6.54
CA TYR A 271 -23.64 11.10 7.15
C TYR A 271 -22.58 11.29 8.23
N LEU A 272 -22.30 10.26 9.03
CA LEU A 272 -21.23 10.30 10.04
C LEU A 272 -19.85 10.53 9.40
N LEU A 273 -19.52 9.80 8.34
CA LEU A 273 -18.27 10.00 7.59
C LEU A 273 -18.23 11.39 6.94
N ALA A 274 -19.36 11.88 6.41
CA ALA A 274 -19.45 13.22 5.85
C ALA A 274 -19.23 14.32 6.90
N ILE A 275 -19.75 14.14 8.12
CA ILE A 275 -19.51 15.05 9.25
C ILE A 275 -18.03 15.03 9.64
N LEU A 276 -17.43 13.84 9.78
CA LEU A 276 -16.03 13.69 10.16
C LEU A 276 -15.08 14.31 9.13
N VAL A 277 -15.37 14.16 7.83
CA VAL A 277 -14.63 14.84 6.77
C VAL A 277 -14.84 16.34 6.83
N SER A 278 -16.06 16.82 7.04
CA SER A 278 -16.34 18.25 7.18
C SER A 278 -15.59 18.88 8.35
N LEU A 279 -15.57 18.21 9.51
CA LEU A 279 -14.79 18.62 10.69
C LEU A 279 -13.29 18.64 10.38
N TYR A 280 -12.82 17.64 9.64
CA TYR A 280 -11.44 17.61 9.19
C TYR A 280 -11.10 18.75 8.23
N LEU A 281 -11.99 19.18 7.34
CA LEU A 281 -11.72 20.34 6.48
C LEU A 281 -11.76 21.66 7.25
N LEU A 282 -12.66 21.77 8.22
CA LEU A 282 -12.83 22.97 9.05
C LEU A 282 -11.71 23.18 10.07
N HIS A 283 -10.97 22.13 10.45
CA HIS A 283 -9.93 22.26 11.48
C HIS A 283 -8.82 23.23 11.09
N ILE A 284 -8.49 23.35 9.80
CA ILE A 284 -7.44 24.24 9.28
C ILE A 284 -7.78 25.72 9.44
N PRO A 285 -8.92 26.22 8.93
CA PRO A 285 -9.28 27.62 9.14
C PRO A 285 -9.50 27.94 10.61
N LEU A 286 -10.02 26.99 11.41
CA LEU A 286 -10.15 27.14 12.87
C LEU A 286 -8.79 27.25 13.57
N ALA A 287 -7.81 26.43 13.18
CA ALA A 287 -6.47 26.50 13.75
C ALA A 287 -5.76 27.81 13.38
N PHE A 288 -5.93 28.28 12.15
CA PHE A 288 -5.38 29.54 11.65
C PHE A 288 -6.00 30.76 12.34
N LEU A 289 -7.33 30.83 12.41
CA LEU A 289 -8.06 31.96 13.02
C LEU A 289 -7.95 31.98 14.55
N GLY A 290 -7.91 30.79 15.18
CA GLY A 290 -7.94 30.64 16.64
C GLY A 290 -6.57 30.61 17.31
N GLY A 291 -5.47 30.68 16.56
CA GLY A 291 -4.11 30.55 17.12
C GLY A 291 -3.89 29.21 17.84
N ILE A 292 -4.60 28.15 17.43
CA ILE A 292 -4.57 26.86 18.10
C ILE A 292 -3.19 26.23 17.93
N HIS A 293 -2.56 25.82 19.03
CA HIS A 293 -1.27 25.12 18.98
C HIS A 293 -1.32 23.90 18.06
N HIS A 294 -0.27 23.70 17.25
CA HIS A 294 -0.16 22.60 16.28
C HIS A 294 -0.39 21.21 16.90
N TRP A 295 -0.03 21.01 18.17
CA TRP A 295 -0.32 19.79 18.93
C TRP A 295 -1.82 19.51 19.10
N ALA A 296 -2.61 20.53 19.40
CA ALA A 296 -4.05 20.38 19.59
C ALA A 296 -4.75 20.05 18.25
N SER A 297 -4.28 20.65 17.15
CA SER A 297 -4.72 20.29 15.80
C SER A 297 -4.40 18.81 15.48
N ALA A 298 -3.19 18.35 15.81
CA ALA A 298 -2.79 16.96 15.56
C ALA A 298 -3.62 15.94 16.35
N LEU A 299 -3.87 16.21 17.63
CA LEU A 299 -4.72 15.37 18.47
C LEU A 299 -6.17 15.34 17.98
N PHE A 300 -6.68 16.48 17.51
CA PHE A 300 -8.02 16.57 16.92
C PHE A 300 -8.14 15.72 15.65
N VAL A 301 -7.15 15.77 14.75
CA VAL A 301 -7.11 14.94 13.54
C VAL A 301 -7.03 13.45 13.90
N LEU A 302 -6.19 13.07 14.87
CA LEU A 302 -6.11 11.68 15.35
C LEU A 302 -7.47 11.19 15.89
N ALA A 303 -8.19 12.03 16.64
CA ALA A 303 -9.51 11.71 17.16
C ALA A 303 -10.54 11.49 16.03
N ILE A 304 -10.56 12.36 15.01
CA ILE A 304 -11.44 12.20 13.84
C ILE A 304 -11.18 10.88 13.12
N PHE A 305 -9.92 10.55 12.86
CA PHE A 305 -9.54 9.31 12.18
C PHE A 305 -9.90 8.06 13.02
N ALA A 306 -9.71 8.12 14.33
CA ALA A 306 -10.10 7.04 15.23
C ALA A 306 -11.63 6.83 15.26
N LEU A 307 -12.42 7.90 15.30
CA LEU A 307 -13.89 7.84 15.24
C LEU A 307 -14.40 7.32 13.89
N ALA A 308 -13.77 7.74 12.78
CA ALA A 308 -14.08 7.23 11.45
C ALA A 308 -13.75 5.73 11.32
N ALA A 309 -12.62 5.29 11.88
CA ALA A 309 -12.26 3.87 11.89
C ALA A 309 -13.23 3.05 12.74
N LEU A 310 -13.59 3.53 13.94
CA LEU A 310 -14.51 2.85 14.85
C LEU A 310 -15.90 2.68 14.24
N SER A 311 -16.43 3.72 13.59
CA SER A 311 -17.73 3.65 12.92
C SER A 311 -17.73 2.65 11.77
N LEU A 312 -16.64 2.58 10.98
CA LEU A 312 -16.51 1.56 9.92
C LEU A 312 -16.40 0.13 10.46
N VAL A 313 -15.81 -0.07 11.64
CA VAL A 313 -15.81 -1.40 12.30
C VAL A 313 -17.23 -1.76 12.74
N TRP A 314 -17.95 -0.84 13.39
CA TRP A 314 -19.31 -1.07 13.87
C TRP A 314 -20.26 -1.43 12.71
N HIS A 315 -20.16 -0.72 11.59
CA HIS A 315 -20.97 -1.00 10.40
C HIS A 315 -20.41 -2.13 9.50
N HIS A 316 -19.58 -3.04 10.06
CA HIS A 316 -19.11 -4.25 9.40
C HIS A 316 -18.36 -4.00 8.08
N ARG A 317 -17.58 -2.91 7.99
CA ARG A 317 -16.71 -2.57 6.83
C ARG A 317 -15.22 -2.71 7.19
N PRO A 318 -14.73 -3.93 7.50
CA PRO A 318 -13.38 -4.14 8.04
C PRO A 318 -12.27 -3.72 7.07
N GLY A 319 -12.50 -3.77 5.75
CA GLY A 319 -11.53 -3.32 4.75
C GLY A 319 -11.22 -1.82 4.85
N LEU A 320 -12.26 -0.99 4.92
CA LEU A 320 -12.12 0.47 5.05
C LEU A 320 -11.61 0.86 6.43
N ALA A 321 -12.06 0.17 7.48
CA ALA A 321 -11.56 0.39 8.84
C ALA A 321 -10.05 0.11 8.93
N ASN A 322 -9.58 -1.03 8.40
CA ASN A 322 -8.15 -1.37 8.40
C ASN A 322 -7.31 -0.33 7.64
N LEU A 323 -7.83 0.20 6.53
CA LEU A 323 -7.18 1.28 5.79
C LEU A 323 -7.05 2.53 6.65
N LEU A 324 -8.15 3.01 7.27
CA LEU A 324 -8.12 4.18 8.15
C LEU A 324 -7.20 4.00 9.36
N VAL A 325 -7.18 2.81 9.98
CA VAL A 325 -6.25 2.51 11.08
C VAL A 325 -4.80 2.54 10.61
N THR A 326 -4.51 2.04 9.42
CA THR A 326 -3.16 2.10 8.83
C THR A 326 -2.73 3.56 8.63
N LEU A 327 -3.63 4.38 8.12
CA LEU A 327 -3.41 5.81 7.90
C LEU A 327 -3.28 6.60 9.20
N LEU A 328 -4.05 6.25 10.22
CA LEU A 328 -3.90 6.76 11.58
C LEU A 328 -2.51 6.42 12.13
N GLY A 329 -2.00 5.21 11.86
CA GLY A 329 -0.64 4.79 12.21
C GLY A 329 0.42 5.64 11.50
N VAL A 330 0.27 5.90 10.20
CA VAL A 330 1.16 6.81 9.44
C VAL A 330 1.08 8.24 9.96
N ARG A 331 -0.12 8.74 10.29
CA ARG A 331 -0.31 10.09 10.85
C ARG A 331 0.34 10.23 12.22
N PHE A 332 0.14 9.24 13.09
CA PHE A 332 0.80 9.18 14.39
C PHE A 332 2.32 9.12 14.25
N LEU A 333 2.84 8.38 13.26
CA LEU A 333 4.26 8.38 12.94
C LEU A 333 4.74 9.78 12.57
N LEU A 334 4.07 10.48 11.65
CA LEU A 334 4.44 11.84 11.26
C LEU A 334 4.43 12.81 12.46
N LEU A 335 3.42 12.72 13.32
CA LEU A 335 3.35 13.50 14.57
C LEU A 335 4.52 13.19 15.51
N PHE A 336 4.94 11.93 15.57
CA PHE A 336 6.11 11.53 16.34
C PHE A 336 7.40 12.10 15.73
N LEU A 337 7.56 12.06 14.40
CA LEU A 337 8.74 12.66 13.74
C LEU A 337 8.81 14.18 13.96
N THR A 338 7.67 14.87 14.02
CA THR A 338 7.64 16.31 14.35
C THR A 338 7.93 16.56 15.82
N ALA A 339 7.43 15.72 16.74
CA ALA A 339 7.71 15.83 18.18
C ALA A 339 9.19 15.67 18.51
N PHE A 340 9.84 14.72 17.85
CA PHE A 340 11.19 14.27 18.17
C PHE A 340 12.22 14.63 17.08
N GLY A 341 11.88 15.56 16.20
CA GLY A 341 12.68 15.89 15.00
C GLY A 341 14.11 16.39 15.26
N GLY A 342 14.45 16.79 16.49
CA GLY A 342 15.85 17.04 16.91
C GLY A 342 16.59 15.79 17.43
N LEU A 343 15.86 14.79 17.91
CA LEU A 343 16.40 13.51 18.39
C LEU A 343 16.60 12.49 17.25
N MET A 344 15.87 12.64 16.14
CA MET A 344 16.01 11.78 14.95
C MET A 344 17.34 11.93 14.20
N GLU A 345 18.03 13.06 14.33
CA GLU A 345 19.38 13.24 13.77
C GLU A 345 20.40 12.33 14.44
N THR A 346 20.11 11.87 15.66
CA THR A 346 20.87 10.81 16.31
C THR A 346 20.31 9.46 15.87
N GLY A 347 21.17 8.51 15.47
CA GLY A 347 20.74 7.16 15.06
C GLY A 347 19.87 6.42 16.11
N LEU A 348 19.92 6.86 17.36
CA LEU A 348 19.04 6.45 18.47
C LEU A 348 17.56 6.78 18.23
N GLY A 349 17.23 7.93 17.63
CA GLY A 349 15.85 8.33 17.33
C GLY A 349 15.17 7.40 16.31
N LEU A 350 15.92 6.92 15.31
CA LEU A 350 15.46 5.95 14.32
C LEU A 350 15.20 4.56 14.94
N VAL A 351 16.08 4.11 15.84
CA VAL A 351 15.92 2.83 16.55
C VAL A 351 14.72 2.87 17.50
N LEU A 352 14.54 3.96 18.24
CA LEU A 352 13.37 4.17 19.10
C LEU A 352 12.08 4.22 18.29
N CYS A 353 12.09 4.91 17.14
CA CYS A 353 10.96 4.98 16.21
C CYS A 353 10.58 3.59 15.68
N GLY A 354 11.56 2.82 15.17
CA GLY A 354 11.32 1.46 14.70
C GLY A 354 10.79 0.53 15.79
N SER A 355 11.31 0.66 17.01
CA SER A 355 10.87 -0.11 18.18
C SER A 355 9.43 0.24 18.57
N LEU A 356 9.06 1.52 18.53
CA LEU A 356 7.72 2.00 18.87
C LEU A 356 6.69 1.55 17.83
N ILE A 357 7.02 1.60 16.53
CA ILE A 357 6.17 1.07 15.45
C ILE A 357 5.92 -0.43 15.67
N LEU A 358 6.98 -1.20 15.95
CA LEU A 358 6.86 -2.64 16.20
C LEU A 358 6.02 -2.92 17.46
N ALA A 359 6.18 -2.14 18.52
CA ALA A 359 5.40 -2.24 19.75
C ALA A 359 3.91 -1.91 19.52
N SER A 360 3.61 -0.84 18.75
CA SER A 360 2.24 -0.46 18.39
C SER A 360 1.57 -1.50 17.49
N LEU A 361 2.30 -2.04 16.51
CA LEU A 361 1.81 -3.12 15.64
C LEU A 361 1.53 -4.39 16.45
N TRP A 362 2.44 -4.76 17.36
CA TRP A 362 2.28 -5.90 18.25
C TRP A 362 1.09 -5.72 19.22
N GLY A 363 0.95 -4.53 19.81
CA GLY A 363 -0.18 -4.16 20.66
C GLY A 363 -1.51 -4.24 19.91
N TRP A 364 -1.57 -3.68 18.70
CA TRP A 364 -2.74 -3.77 17.82
C TRP A 364 -3.10 -5.23 17.51
N LEU A 365 -2.14 -6.07 17.11
CA LEU A 365 -2.38 -7.48 16.81
C LEU A 365 -2.93 -8.26 18.02
N ARG A 366 -2.48 -7.91 19.24
CA ARG A 366 -2.94 -8.52 20.49
C ARG A 366 -4.35 -8.05 20.89
N ILE A 367 -4.63 -6.76 20.71
CA ILE A 367 -5.89 -6.13 21.09
C ILE A 367 -6.98 -6.44 20.07
N ARG A 368 -6.66 -6.48 18.77
CA ARG A 368 -7.61 -6.72 17.67
C ARG A 368 -8.50 -7.93 17.95
N ARG A 369 -7.92 -9.06 18.37
CA ARG A 369 -8.71 -10.28 18.64
C ARG A 369 -9.65 -10.18 19.85
N ARG A 370 -9.35 -9.28 20.81
CA ARG A 370 -10.22 -9.03 21.97
C ARG A 370 -11.30 -8.01 21.62
N LEU A 371 -10.93 -6.97 20.90
CA LEU A 371 -11.82 -5.89 20.49
C LEU A 371 -12.87 -6.38 19.49
N PHE A 372 -12.49 -7.19 18.49
CA PHE A 372 -13.46 -7.83 17.59
C PHE A 372 -14.43 -8.77 18.32
N ARG A 373 -13.95 -9.57 19.28
CA ARG A 373 -14.83 -10.45 20.09
C ARG A 373 -15.76 -9.66 21.03
N TRP A 374 -15.28 -8.56 21.58
CA TRP A 374 -16.08 -7.69 22.46
C TRP A 374 -17.15 -6.94 21.66
N LEU A 375 -16.81 -6.48 20.45
CA LEU A 375 -17.77 -5.84 19.54
C LEU A 375 -18.81 -6.82 19.00
N GLU A 376 -18.43 -8.07 18.71
CA GLU A 376 -19.37 -9.14 18.35
C GLU A 376 -20.37 -9.43 19.48
N GLY A 377 -19.94 -9.35 20.73
CA GLY A 377 -20.81 -9.54 21.91
C GLY A 377 -21.70 -8.33 22.27
N LEU A 378 -21.52 -7.18 21.63
CA LEU A 378 -22.40 -6.00 21.77
C LEU A 378 -23.43 -5.92 20.63
N ALA A 379 -23.24 -6.70 19.56
CA ALA A 379 -24.15 -6.77 18.42
C ALA A 379 -25.16 -7.93 18.52
N SER A 380 -25.03 -8.77 19.55
CA SER A 380 -26.03 -9.75 20.02
C SER A 380 -26.85 -9.15 21.16
#